data_AF-A0A9X0H126-F1
#
_entry.id   AF-A0A9X0H126-F1
#
_cell.length_a   1.000
_cell.length_b   1.000
_cell.length_c   1.000
_cell.angle_alpha   90.00
_cell.angle_beta   90.00
_cell.angle_gamma   90.00
#
_symmetry.space_group_name_H-M   'P 1'
#
loop_
_entity.id
_entity.type
_entity.pdbx_description
1 polymer ?
#
loop_
_entity_poly.entity_id
_entity_poly.type
_entity_poly.pdbx_seq_one_letter_code
_entity_poly.pdbx_strand_id
1 'polypeptide(L)'
;LLLEAPYLARCSDDKTATRVRPREYALRYPYMQVNRPGMVSWLVFDLDHANALAWDDAGLPAPNLMVRNRKSGHSQLFYAVPSVCTTENARAKPIQYMKAIYAAFAARLDADVDYHGGPVAKTPGHPWWETTEFHSHVYELGELASAVELTVKPWATGPK
;
A
#
# COMPACT_ATOMS: atom_id res chain seq x y z
N LEU A 1 -10.99 0.87 -2.27
CA LEU A 1 -10.43 -0.50 -2.20
C LEU A 1 -10.96 -1.42 -3.31
N LEU A 2 -12.25 -1.78 -3.32
CA LEU A 2 -12.81 -2.84 -4.19
C LEU A 2 -12.57 -2.67 -5.71
N LEU A 3 -12.57 -1.43 -6.20
CA LEU A 3 -12.33 -1.15 -7.62
C LEU A 3 -10.91 -1.53 -8.06
N GLU A 4 -9.96 -1.49 -7.14
CA GLU A 4 -8.54 -1.77 -7.38
C GLU A 4 -8.13 -3.21 -7.04
N ALA A 5 -8.99 -3.95 -6.34
CA ALA A 5 -8.81 -5.37 -6.12
C ALA A 5 -9.11 -6.16 -7.42
N PRO A 6 -8.41 -7.28 -7.68
CA PRO A 6 -8.70 -8.14 -8.81
C PRO A 6 -10.14 -8.66 -8.77
N TYR A 7 -10.78 -8.87 -9.92
CA TYR A 7 -12.10 -9.51 -9.96
C TYR A 7 -12.09 -10.87 -9.25
N LEU A 8 -11.08 -11.70 -9.51
CA LEU A 8 -10.75 -12.90 -8.74
C LEU A 8 -9.54 -12.62 -7.84
N ALA A 9 -9.80 -12.19 -6.61
CA ALA A 9 -8.78 -11.83 -5.65
C ALA A 9 -8.28 -13.07 -4.88
N ARG A 10 -6.97 -13.12 -4.60
CA ARG A 10 -6.43 -14.03 -3.59
C ARG A 10 -6.91 -13.61 -2.20
N CYS A 11 -7.19 -14.58 -1.34
CA CYS A 11 -7.63 -14.34 0.03
C CYS A 11 -7.34 -15.55 0.94
N SER A 12 -7.28 -15.33 2.24
CA SER A 12 -7.02 -16.38 3.23
C SER A 12 -7.36 -15.94 4.65
N ASP A 13 -7.52 -16.92 5.54
CA ASP A 13 -7.69 -16.71 6.98
C ASP A 13 -6.38 -16.30 7.68
N ASP A 14 -5.25 -16.52 7.01
CA ASP A 14 -3.89 -16.19 7.45
C ASP A 14 -3.12 -15.46 6.32
N LYS A 15 -1.80 -15.27 6.47
CA LYS A 15 -0.95 -14.58 5.46
C LYS A 15 -0.63 -15.45 4.22
N THR A 16 -1.19 -16.65 4.05
CA THR A 16 -0.74 -17.62 3.01
C THR A 16 -1.36 -17.44 1.62
N ALA A 17 -2.42 -16.63 1.47
CA ALA A 17 -3.08 -16.35 0.20
C ALA A 17 -3.61 -17.60 -0.56
N THR A 18 -4.02 -18.65 0.17
CA THR A 18 -4.33 -19.99 -0.36
C THR A 18 -5.62 -20.10 -1.18
N ARG A 19 -6.53 -19.12 -1.13
CA ARG A 19 -7.82 -19.16 -1.85
C ARG A 19 -7.88 -18.07 -2.92
N VAL A 20 -8.63 -18.34 -3.99
CA VAL A 20 -9.01 -17.35 -5.01
C VAL A 20 -10.53 -17.26 -5.07
N ARG A 21 -11.10 -16.08 -4.91
CA ARG A 21 -12.55 -15.84 -4.88
C ARG A 21 -12.91 -14.54 -5.60
N PRO A 22 -14.15 -14.38 -6.07
CA PRO A 22 -14.61 -13.07 -6.52
C PRO A 22 -14.42 -12.04 -5.39
N ARG A 23 -13.98 -10.82 -5.70
CA ARG A 23 -13.61 -9.80 -4.70
C ARG A 23 -14.70 -9.52 -3.66
N GLU A 24 -15.97 -9.63 -4.05
CA GLU A 24 -17.14 -9.44 -3.19
C GLU A 24 -17.22 -10.53 -2.10
N TYR A 25 -16.66 -11.71 -2.36
CA TYR A 25 -16.50 -12.79 -1.38
C TYR A 25 -15.15 -12.74 -0.67
N ALA A 26 -14.09 -12.29 -1.35
CA ALA A 26 -12.74 -12.16 -0.77
C ALA A 26 -12.73 -11.22 0.44
N LEU A 27 -13.58 -10.19 0.47
CA LEU A 27 -13.76 -9.29 1.62
C LEU A 27 -14.15 -10.00 2.92
N ARG A 28 -14.68 -11.21 2.86
CA ARG A 28 -15.08 -12.00 4.04
C ARG A 28 -13.90 -12.69 4.72
N TYR A 29 -12.71 -12.57 4.15
CA TYR A 29 -11.48 -13.12 4.71
C TYR A 29 -10.63 -12.00 5.31
N PRO A 30 -9.90 -12.27 6.40
CA PRO A 30 -9.05 -11.27 7.04
C PRO A 30 -7.88 -10.82 6.16
N TYR A 31 -7.41 -11.64 5.22
CA TYR A 31 -6.37 -11.22 4.27
C TYR A 31 -6.89 -11.34 2.84
N MET A 32 -6.64 -10.31 2.02
CA MET A 32 -7.01 -10.29 0.61
C MET A 32 -5.99 -9.54 -0.26
N GLN A 33 -5.99 -9.86 -1.55
CA GLN A 33 -5.24 -9.12 -2.54
C GLN A 33 -5.94 -7.80 -2.87
N VAL A 34 -5.23 -6.69 -2.65
CA VAL A 34 -5.79 -5.32 -2.80
C VAL A 34 -5.42 -4.63 -4.10
N ASN A 35 -4.36 -5.11 -4.77
CA ASN A 35 -3.87 -4.61 -6.05
C ASN A 35 -4.12 -5.64 -7.17
N ARG A 36 -4.59 -5.17 -8.33
CA ARG A 36 -4.73 -5.96 -9.57
C ARG A 36 -3.38 -6.56 -10.00
N PRO A 37 -3.35 -7.74 -10.64
CA PRO A 37 -2.11 -8.29 -11.18
C PRO A 37 -1.49 -7.32 -12.20
N GLY A 38 -0.19 -7.01 -12.05
CA GLY A 38 0.52 -6.10 -12.94
C GLY A 38 0.15 -4.62 -12.77
N MET A 39 -0.55 -4.24 -11.70
CA MET A 39 -0.94 -2.87 -11.41
C MET A 39 -0.78 -2.59 -9.91
N VAL A 40 -0.29 -1.41 -9.55
CA VAL A 40 -0.21 -0.94 -8.16
C VAL A 40 -1.00 0.34 -8.02
N SER A 41 -2.09 0.28 -7.26
CA SER A 41 -2.95 1.43 -6.93
C SER A 41 -2.97 1.74 -5.44
N TRP A 42 -2.48 0.80 -4.63
CA TRP A 42 -2.28 0.94 -3.19
C TRP A 42 -0.82 0.68 -2.85
N LEU A 43 -0.16 1.67 -2.25
CA LEU A 43 1.08 1.45 -1.52
C LEU A 43 0.69 1.05 -0.10
N VAL A 44 1.09 -0.16 0.31
CA VAL A 44 0.72 -0.73 1.61
C VAL A 44 2.00 -0.92 2.43
N PHE A 45 2.03 -0.37 3.63
CA PHE A 45 3.17 -0.46 4.56
C PHE A 45 2.74 -1.25 5.80
N ASP A 46 3.39 -2.38 6.10
CA ASP A 46 3.15 -3.16 7.33
C ASP A 46 4.06 -2.64 8.43
N LEU A 47 3.45 -2.13 9.50
CA LEU A 47 4.11 -1.61 10.69
C LEU A 47 4.06 -2.68 11.76
N ASP A 48 5.22 -3.26 12.06
CA ASP A 48 5.40 -4.32 13.06
C ASP A 48 5.65 -3.80 14.48
N HIS A 49 5.26 -2.54 14.73
CA HIS A 49 5.28 -1.90 16.02
C HIS A 49 3.90 -1.37 16.42
N ALA A 50 3.70 -1.09 17.70
CA ALA A 50 2.41 -0.65 18.23
C ALA A 50 2.02 0.79 17.86
N ASN A 51 2.98 1.60 17.39
CA ASN A 51 2.71 2.98 16.96
C ASN A 51 1.99 3.01 15.60
N ALA A 52 0.67 2.99 15.61
CA ALA A 52 -0.14 3.03 14.39
C ALA A 52 -0.18 4.43 13.74
N LEU A 53 0.25 5.48 14.46
CA LEU A 53 0.31 6.86 13.98
C LEU A 53 1.73 7.30 13.60
N ALA A 54 2.64 6.35 13.36
CA ALA A 54 4.03 6.64 12.99
C ALA A 54 4.16 7.55 11.75
N TRP A 55 3.14 7.63 10.89
CA TRP A 55 3.10 8.58 9.78
C TRP A 55 3.03 10.04 10.25
N ASP A 56 2.29 10.33 11.32
CA ASP A 56 2.11 11.69 11.86
C ASP A 56 3.39 12.14 12.58
N ASP A 57 3.97 11.26 13.39
CA ASP A 57 5.28 11.48 14.04
C ASP A 57 6.41 11.70 13.02
N ALA A 58 6.34 10.99 11.89
CA ALA A 58 7.27 11.16 10.79
C ALA A 58 6.96 12.38 9.91
N GLY A 59 5.88 13.14 10.15
CA GLY A 59 5.48 14.28 9.32
C GLY A 59 5.13 13.89 7.88
N LEU A 60 4.71 12.65 7.66
CA LEU A 60 4.23 12.16 6.36
C LEU A 60 2.77 12.58 6.16
N PRO A 61 2.30 12.68 4.90
CA PRO A 61 0.88 12.88 4.64
C PRO A 61 0.05 11.76 5.28
N ALA A 62 -1.17 12.05 5.68
CA ALA A 62 -2.05 11.04 6.25
C ALA A 62 -2.30 9.90 5.24
N PRO A 63 -2.32 8.63 5.68
CA PRO A 63 -2.73 7.52 4.83
C PRO A 63 -4.23 7.61 4.54
N ASN A 64 -4.69 6.97 3.47
CA ASN A 64 -6.12 6.83 3.23
C ASN A 64 -6.78 5.95 4.29
N LEU A 65 -6.16 4.80 4.57
CA LEU A 65 -6.65 3.81 5.52
C LEU A 65 -5.52 3.34 6.44
N MET A 66 -5.88 3.08 7.69
CA MET A 66 -5.07 2.35 8.65
C MET A 66 -5.84 1.11 9.09
N VAL A 67 -5.23 -0.07 8.91
CA VAL A 67 -5.82 -1.37 9.28
C VAL A 67 -4.99 -2.00 10.39
N ARG A 68 -5.46 -1.91 11.62
CA ARG A 68 -4.76 -2.33 12.82
C ARG A 68 -5.23 -3.69 13.34
N ASN A 69 -4.28 -4.50 13.78
CA ASN A 69 -4.56 -5.70 14.56
C ASN A 69 -4.91 -5.30 16.00
N ARG A 70 -6.14 -5.60 16.43
CA ARG A 70 -6.67 -5.27 17.77
C ARG A 70 -5.85 -5.89 18.91
N LYS A 71 -5.19 -7.02 18.67
CA LYS A 71 -4.41 -7.75 19.69
C LYS A 71 -2.96 -7.29 19.77
N SER A 72 -2.25 -7.27 18.63
CA SER A 72 -0.82 -6.94 18.62
C SER A 72 -0.52 -5.45 18.49
N GLY A 73 -1.47 -4.64 18.01
CA GLY A 73 -1.23 -3.23 17.68
C GLY A 73 -0.58 -3.00 16.31
N HIS A 74 -0.07 -4.06 15.65
CA HIS A 74 0.57 -3.95 14.34
C HIS A 74 -0.45 -3.47 13.31
N SER A 75 -0.06 -2.53 12.47
CA SER A 75 -0.99 -1.87 11.55
C SER A 75 -0.48 -1.90 10.11
N GLN A 76 -1.40 -1.81 9.15
CA GLN A 76 -1.06 -1.57 7.76
C GLN A 76 -1.59 -0.21 7.35
N LEU A 77 -0.72 0.63 6.79
CA LEU A 77 -1.09 1.91 6.22
C LEU A 77 -1.27 1.77 4.72
N PHE A 78 -2.36 2.34 4.19
CA PHE A 78 -2.71 2.30 2.78
C PHE A 78 -2.70 3.70 2.20
N TYR A 79 -1.90 3.90 1.16
CA TYR A 79 -1.89 5.13 0.37
C TYR A 79 -2.40 4.82 -1.05
N ALA A 80 -3.47 5.48 -1.45
CA ALA A 80 -4.03 5.39 -2.79
C ALA A 80 -3.19 6.25 -3.74
N VAL A 81 -2.82 5.68 -4.88
CA VAL A 81 -2.06 6.37 -5.94
C VAL A 81 -2.70 6.07 -7.30
N PRO A 82 -2.49 6.92 -8.33
CA PRO A 82 -2.81 6.56 -9.71
C PRO A 82 -2.17 5.23 -10.07
N SER A 83 -2.96 4.32 -10.63
CA SER A 83 -2.52 2.95 -10.92
C SER A 83 -1.25 2.93 -11.77
N VAL A 84 -0.16 2.39 -11.21
CA VAL A 84 1.10 2.21 -11.91
C VAL A 84 1.13 0.81 -12.52
N CYS A 85 1.26 0.72 -13.84
CA CYS A 85 1.43 -0.54 -14.53
C CYS A 85 2.83 -1.11 -14.23
N THR A 86 2.88 -2.38 -13.83
CA THR A 86 4.11 -3.12 -13.45
C THR A 86 4.31 -4.39 -14.26
N THR A 87 3.63 -4.53 -15.41
CA THR A 87 3.85 -5.63 -16.35
C THR A 87 5.21 -5.49 -17.05
N GLU A 88 5.65 -6.54 -17.74
CA GLU A 88 6.90 -6.54 -18.52
C GLU A 88 6.99 -5.43 -19.58
N ASN A 89 5.84 -5.02 -20.13
CA ASN A 89 5.74 -3.99 -21.17
C ASN A 89 5.55 -2.58 -20.60
N ALA A 90 5.57 -2.44 -19.27
CA ALA A 90 5.35 -1.15 -18.63
C ALA A 90 6.57 -0.24 -18.72
N ARG A 91 6.33 1.07 -18.62
CA ARG A 91 7.40 2.07 -18.61
C ARG A 91 8.21 1.94 -17.32
N ALA A 92 9.52 1.77 -17.45
CA ALA A 92 10.42 1.63 -16.30
C ALA A 92 10.41 2.86 -15.36
N LYS A 93 10.28 4.07 -15.91
CA LYS A 93 10.36 5.33 -15.14
C LYS A 93 9.29 5.43 -14.03
N PRO A 94 7.97 5.31 -14.31
CA PRO A 94 6.95 5.28 -13.26
C PRO A 94 7.17 4.20 -12.20
N ILE A 95 7.59 3.00 -12.62
CA ILE A 95 7.85 1.89 -11.68
C ILE A 95 9.00 2.22 -10.73
N GLN A 96 10.11 2.71 -11.28
CA GLN A 96 11.28 3.10 -10.47
C GLN A 96 10.94 4.25 -9.52
N TYR A 97 10.19 5.23 -10.01
CA TYR A 97 9.76 6.37 -9.20
C TYR A 97 8.85 5.94 -8.04
N MET A 98 7.84 5.13 -8.33
CA MET A 98 6.97 4.55 -7.31
C MET A 98 7.75 3.72 -6.28
N LYS A 99 8.68 2.86 -6.73
CA LYS A 99 9.53 2.06 -5.85
C LYS A 99 10.43 2.91 -4.95
N ALA A 100 10.95 4.02 -5.47
CA ALA A 100 11.76 4.95 -4.70
C ALA A 100 10.95 5.64 -3.59
N ILE A 101 9.74 6.11 -3.92
CA ILE A 101 8.81 6.67 -2.94
C ILE A 101 8.47 5.62 -1.89
N TYR A 102 8.15 4.39 -2.31
CA TYR A 102 7.85 3.29 -1.39
C TYR A 102 9.03 3.04 -0.43
N ALA A 103 10.25 2.93 -0.93
CA ALA A 103 11.43 2.70 -0.10
C ALA A 103 11.66 3.85 0.91
N ALA A 104 11.48 5.10 0.48
CA ALA A 104 11.65 6.26 1.34
C ALA A 104 10.57 6.33 2.43
N PHE A 105 9.30 6.02 2.10
CA PHE A 105 8.22 5.92 3.07
C PHE A 105 8.45 4.78 4.05
N ALA A 106 8.82 3.59 3.57
CA ALA A 106 9.09 2.44 4.41
C ALA A 106 10.19 2.73 5.43
N ALA A 107 11.27 3.40 5.02
CA ALA A 107 12.35 3.83 5.92
C ALA A 107 11.88 4.86 6.96
N ARG A 108 11.03 5.82 6.57
CA ARG A 108 10.50 6.84 7.50
C ARG A 108 9.49 6.27 8.49
N LEU A 109 8.79 5.22 8.10
CA LEU A 109 7.76 4.55 8.89
C LEU A 109 8.30 3.39 9.75
N ASP A 110 9.58 3.02 9.62
CA ASP A 110 10.14 1.78 10.18
C ASP A 110 9.29 0.55 9.80
N ALA A 111 8.83 0.54 8.54
CA ALA A 111 7.97 -0.51 8.01
C ALA A 111 8.79 -1.75 7.62
N ASP A 112 8.13 -2.92 7.64
CA ASP A 112 8.74 -4.18 7.19
C ASP A 112 9.21 -4.04 5.72
N VAL A 113 10.53 -4.10 5.53
CA VAL A 113 11.17 -3.98 4.22
C VAL A 113 10.98 -5.21 3.35
N ASP A 114 10.73 -6.38 3.97
CA ASP A 114 10.45 -7.64 3.29
C ASP A 114 8.99 -7.70 2.83
N TYR A 115 8.12 -6.86 3.41
CA TYR A 115 6.78 -6.59 2.92
C TYR A 115 6.85 -5.75 1.65
N HIS A 116 7.20 -6.36 0.51
CA HIS A 116 7.18 -5.72 -0.82
C HIS A 116 5.74 -5.56 -1.37
N GLY A 117 4.81 -5.07 -0.54
CA GLY A 117 3.38 -4.99 -0.84
C GLY A 117 2.62 -6.32 -0.77
N GLY A 118 3.32 -7.44 -0.54
CA GLY A 118 2.77 -8.78 -0.29
C GLY A 118 1.82 -9.34 -1.37
N PRO A 119 1.54 -10.65 -1.39
CA PRO A 119 0.46 -11.19 -2.22
C PRO A 119 -0.93 -10.79 -1.69
N VAL A 120 -1.02 -10.49 -0.38
CA VAL A 120 -2.24 -10.10 0.33
C VAL A 120 -1.92 -9.05 1.41
N ALA A 121 -2.92 -8.26 1.75
CA ALA A 121 -2.92 -7.30 2.86
C ALA A 121 -4.07 -7.61 3.84
N LYS A 122 -4.02 -7.06 5.05
CA LYS A 122 -5.15 -7.06 5.99
C LYS A 122 -6.33 -6.40 5.30
N THR A 123 -7.46 -7.10 5.19
CA THR A 123 -8.66 -6.63 4.51
C THR A 123 -9.30 -5.44 5.24
N PRO A 124 -9.26 -4.21 4.71
CA PRO A 124 -9.95 -3.08 5.32
C PRO A 124 -11.45 -3.35 5.49
N GLY A 125 -12.00 -3.01 6.66
CA GLY A 125 -13.41 -3.23 7.01
C GLY A 125 -13.76 -4.64 7.51
N HIS A 126 -12.81 -5.58 7.51
CA HIS A 126 -13.05 -6.91 8.06
C HIS A 126 -13.12 -6.89 9.60
N PRO A 127 -14.08 -7.57 10.27
CA PRO A 127 -14.27 -7.50 11.73
C PRO A 127 -13.05 -7.89 12.59
N TRP A 128 -12.16 -8.73 12.04
CA TRP A 128 -10.91 -9.10 12.70
C TRP A 128 -10.00 -7.89 12.94
N TRP A 129 -10.07 -6.89 12.06
CA TRP A 129 -9.25 -5.70 12.11
C TRP A 129 -10.02 -4.50 12.61
N GLU A 130 -9.27 -3.50 13.05
CA GLU A 130 -9.76 -2.15 13.27
C GLU A 130 -9.33 -1.29 12.09
N THR A 131 -10.31 -0.78 11.33
CA THR A 131 -10.04 0.07 10.17
C THR A 131 -10.41 1.50 10.51
N THR A 132 -9.47 2.42 10.32
CA THR A 132 -9.69 3.87 10.35
C THR A 132 -9.53 4.39 8.92
N GLU A 133 -10.51 5.15 8.45
CA GLU A 133 -10.44 5.89 7.19
C GLU A 133 -10.20 7.36 7.50
N PHE A 134 -9.16 7.94 6.91
CA PHE A 134 -8.85 9.35 7.08
C PHE A 134 -9.40 10.19 5.92
N HIS A 135 -9.22 9.72 4.68
CA HIS A 135 -9.72 10.39 3.49
C HIS A 135 -9.72 9.48 2.24
N SER A 136 -10.38 9.95 1.18
CA SER A 136 -10.48 9.27 -0.12
C SER A 136 -9.58 9.85 -1.22
N HIS A 137 -8.77 10.86 -0.92
CA HIS A 137 -7.82 11.47 -1.88
C HIS A 137 -6.86 10.45 -2.52
N VAL A 138 -6.67 10.54 -3.83
CA VAL A 138 -5.71 9.70 -4.57
C VAL A 138 -4.46 10.54 -4.77
N TYR A 139 -3.39 10.19 -4.06
CA TYR A 139 -2.15 10.94 -4.06
C TYR A 139 -1.41 10.79 -5.38
N GLU A 140 -1.09 11.90 -6.02
CA GLU A 140 -0.12 11.90 -7.11
C GLU A 140 1.25 11.42 -6.59
N LEU A 141 2.01 10.67 -7.39
CA LEU A 141 3.34 10.22 -6.97
C LEU A 141 4.27 11.40 -6.64
N GLY A 142 4.11 12.53 -7.33
CA GLY A 142 4.84 13.77 -7.02
C GLY A 142 4.49 14.36 -5.66
N GLU A 143 3.24 14.20 -5.22
CA GLU A 143 2.77 14.68 -3.92
C GLU A 143 3.43 13.89 -2.78
N LEU A 144 3.38 12.55 -2.85
CA LEU A 144 4.07 11.70 -1.87
C LEU A 144 5.58 11.93 -1.88
N ALA A 145 6.18 12.06 -3.06
CA ALA A 145 7.61 12.35 -3.18
C ALA A 145 8.03 13.66 -2.51
N SER A 146 7.15 14.66 -2.45
CA SER A 146 7.46 15.94 -1.79
C SER A 146 7.62 15.83 -0.27
N ALA A 147 7.09 14.75 0.33
CA ALA A 147 7.17 14.51 1.78
C ALA A 147 8.44 13.75 2.22
N VAL A 148 9.25 13.27 1.28
CA VAL A 148 10.40 12.40 1.56
C VAL A 148 11.61 12.74 0.70
N GLU A 149 12.81 12.44 1.20
CA GLU A 149 14.02 12.54 0.40
C GLU A 149 14.20 11.26 -0.43
N LEU A 150 14.24 11.41 -1.75
CA LEU A 150 14.48 10.30 -2.67
C LEU A 150 15.98 10.17 -2.96
N THR A 151 16.53 8.98 -2.78
CA THR A 151 17.92 8.65 -3.14
C THR A 151 18.15 8.63 -4.64
N VAL A 152 17.10 8.40 -5.43
CA VAL A 152 17.09 8.60 -6.88
C VAL A 152 16.49 9.97 -7.20
N LYS A 153 17.30 10.85 -7.79
CA LYS A 153 16.81 12.14 -8.29
C LYS A 153 15.71 11.89 -9.33
N PRO A 154 14.52 12.51 -9.23
CA PRO A 154 13.60 12.57 -10.35
C PRO A 154 14.38 13.16 -11.52
N TRP A 155 14.36 12.43 -12.63
CA TRP A 155 15.02 12.77 -13.88
C TRP A 155 14.91 14.28 -14.16
N ALA A 156 16.05 14.95 -14.33
CA ALA A 156 16.05 16.35 -14.69
C ALA A 156 15.26 16.53 -15.99
N THR A 157 14.20 17.34 -15.97
CA THR A 157 13.56 17.81 -17.19
C THR A 157 14.02 19.22 -17.48
N GLY A 158 14.69 19.40 -18.60
CA GLY A 158 14.88 20.68 -19.23
C GLY A 158 15.57 20.50 -20.58
N PRO A 159 14.94 20.85 -21.72
CA PRO A 159 15.67 20.98 -22.98
C PRO A 159 16.66 22.15 -22.90
N LYS A 160 17.80 22.03 -23.60
CA LYS A 160 18.65 23.16 -23.99
C LYS A 160 18.01 23.91 -25.16
#